data_AF-A0A235H494-F1
#
_entry.id   AF-A0A235H494-F1
#
_cell.length_a   1.000
_cell.length_b   1.000
_cell.length_c   1.000
_cell.angle_alpha   90.00
_cell.angle_beta   90.00
_cell.angle_gamma   90.00
#
_symmetry.space_group_name_H-M   'P 1'
#
loop_
_entity.id
_entity.type
_entity.pdbx_description
1 polymer ?
#
loop_
_entity_poly.entity_id
_entity_poly.type
_entity_poly.pdbx_seq_one_letter_code
_entity_poly.pdbx_strand_id
1 'polypeptide(L)' 'MLHTSDEPQPADLPASTITAPLIDAALARVLASRSLRGSARGRRFLQFIVQEALAGRANRIKAYTIAMDVFDRD' A
#
# COMPACT_ATOMS: atom_id res chain seq x y z
N MET A 1 41.98 -8.77 -7.58
CA MET A 1 41.26 -9.57 -8.59
C MET A 1 40.45 -10.59 -7.79
N LEU A 2 39.15 -10.47 -7.55
CA LEU A 2 38.02 -9.99 -8.34
C LEU A 2 37.11 -9.08 -7.51
N HIS A 3 36.57 -8.07 -8.18
CA HIS A 3 35.48 -7.23 -7.69
C HIS A 3 34.19 -8.06 -7.73
N THR A 4 33.63 -8.44 -6.59
CA THR A 4 32.19 -8.67 -6.53
C THR A 4 31.58 -7.29 -6.38
N SER A 5 31.14 -6.75 -7.52
CA SER A 5 30.26 -5.60 -7.59
C SER A 5 29.09 -5.86 -6.65
N ASP A 6 29.05 -5.10 -5.56
CA ASP A 6 27.80 -4.70 -4.95
C ASP A 6 27.05 -3.93 -6.04
N GLU A 7 26.26 -4.63 -6.86
CA GLU A 7 25.29 -3.96 -7.73
C GLU A 7 24.38 -3.18 -6.78
N PRO A 8 24.34 -1.83 -6.85
CA PRO A 8 23.39 -1.09 -6.07
C PRO A 8 22.01 -1.49 -6.56
N GLN A 9 21.34 -2.36 -5.80
CA GLN A 9 19.94 -2.70 -5.98
C GLN A 9 19.18 -1.37 -6.14
N PRO A 10 18.54 -1.08 -7.29
CA PRO A 10 17.94 0.23 -7.58
C PRO A 10 16.65 0.50 -6.77
N ALA A 11 16.51 -0.11 -5.60
CA ALA A 11 15.32 -0.08 -4.77
C ALA A 11 15.39 0.96 -3.64
N ASP A 12 16.50 1.66 -3.46
CA ASP A 12 16.58 2.77 -2.49
C ASP A 12 16.25 4.09 -3.18
N LEU A 13 15.03 4.16 -3.74
CA LEU A 13 14.46 5.43 -4.14
C LEU A 13 14.27 6.24 -2.85
N PRO A 14 14.94 7.39 -2.65
CA PRO A 14 14.71 8.20 -1.47
C PRO A 14 13.20 8.47 -1.35
N ALA A 15 12.64 8.35 -0.14
CA ALA A 15 11.20 8.52 0.10
C ALA A 15 10.62 9.84 -0.48
N SER A 16 11.49 10.82 -0.73
CA SER A 16 11.21 12.09 -1.41
C SER A 16 10.75 11.95 -2.88
N THR A 17 11.01 10.82 -3.56
CA THR A 17 10.54 10.54 -4.94
C THR A 17 9.23 9.76 -4.99
N ILE A 18 8.71 9.31 -3.83
CA ILE A 18 7.46 8.55 -3.77
C ILE A 18 6.28 9.53 -3.87
N THR A 19 5.70 9.59 -5.07
CA THR A 19 4.55 10.46 -5.36
C THR A 19 3.22 9.69 -5.19
N ALA A 20 2.12 10.40 -4.94
CA ALA A 20 0.78 9.83 -4.88
C ALA A 20 0.44 8.89 -6.07
N PRO A 21 0.70 9.27 -7.35
CA PRO A 21 0.45 8.36 -8.48
C PRO A 21 1.30 7.08 -8.46
N LEU A 22 2.53 7.12 -7.94
CA LEU A 22 3.34 5.90 -7.76
C LEU A 22 2.74 4.99 -6.68
N ILE A 23 2.23 5.57 -5.61
CA ILE A 23 1.54 4.84 -4.54
C ILE A 23 0.26 4.18 -5.06
N ASP A 24 -0.54 4.90 -5.85
CA ASP A 24 -1.76 4.36 -6.45
C ASP A 24 -1.46 3.22 -7.43
N ALA A 25 -0.42 3.35 -8.27
CA ALA A 25 0.01 2.30 -9.18
C ALA A 25 0.51 1.05 -8.45
N ALA A 26 1.28 1.24 -7.37
CA ALA A 26 1.74 0.15 -6.52
C ALA A 26 0.56 -0.55 -5.81
N LEU A 27 -0.39 0.22 -5.28
CA LEU A 27 -1.61 -0.29 -4.67
C LEU A 27 -2.41 -1.14 -5.67
N ALA A 28 -2.62 -0.65 -6.90
CA ALA A 28 -3.32 -1.40 -7.94
C ALA A 28 -2.67 -2.77 -8.22
N ARG A 29 -1.33 -2.82 -8.31
CA ARG A 29 -0.58 -4.07 -8.45
C ARG A 29 -0.79 -5.02 -7.28
N VAL A 30 -0.73 -4.51 -6.04
CA VAL A 30 -0.92 -5.32 -4.83
C VAL A 30 -2.35 -5.87 -4.77
N LEU A 31 -3.36 -5.07 -5.07
CA LEU A 31 -4.77 -5.49 -5.10
C LEU A 31 -5.05 -6.53 -6.18
N ALA A 32 -4.33 -6.50 -7.31
CA ALA A 32 -4.41 -7.51 -8.37
C ALA A 32 -3.62 -8.80 -8.08
N SER A 33 -2.81 -8.83 -7.02
CA SER A 33 -1.97 -9.99 -6.66
C SER A 33 -2.80 -11.20 -6.20
N ARG A 34 -2.28 -12.42 -6.44
CA ARG A 34 -2.98 -13.67 -6.12
C ARG A 34 -3.38 -13.77 -4.65
N SER A 35 -2.57 -13.22 -3.77
CA SER A 35 -2.79 -13.20 -2.31
C SER A 35 -4.02 -12.39 -1.89
N LEU A 36 -4.38 -11.35 -2.66
CA LEU A 36 -5.51 -10.47 -2.35
C LEU A 36 -6.70 -10.64 -3.30
N ARG A 37 -6.51 -11.29 -4.47
CA ARG A 37 -7.59 -11.54 -5.43
C ARG A 37 -8.79 -12.26 -4.81
N GLY A 38 -8.57 -13.20 -3.90
CA GLY A 38 -9.64 -13.99 -3.25
C GLY A 38 -10.36 -13.27 -2.11
N SER A 39 -9.83 -12.17 -1.58
CA SER A 39 -10.41 -11.46 -0.43
C SER A 39 -10.87 -10.06 -0.81
N ALA A 40 -12.15 -9.92 -1.16
CA ALA A 40 -12.76 -8.62 -1.41
C ALA A 40 -12.63 -7.67 -0.21
N ARG A 41 -12.74 -8.24 1.00
CA ARG A 41 -12.58 -7.55 2.29
C ARG A 41 -11.14 -7.05 2.49
N GLY A 42 -10.14 -7.89 2.24
CA GLY A 42 -8.72 -7.50 2.33
C GLY A 42 -8.33 -6.43 1.31
N ARG A 43 -8.91 -6.48 0.11
CA ARG A 43 -8.72 -5.44 -0.91
C ARG A 43 -9.29 -4.09 -0.50
N ARG A 44 -10.54 -4.06 -0.02
CA ARG A 44 -11.18 -2.85 0.51
C ARG A 44 -10.41 -2.27 1.69
N PHE A 45 -9.95 -3.13 2.59
CA PHE A 45 -9.14 -2.73 3.75
C PHE A 45 -7.87 -1.99 3.37
N LEU A 46 -7.06 -2.61 2.50
CA LEU A 46 -5.78 -2.03 2.09
C LEU A 46 -5.98 -0.73 1.31
N GLN A 47 -6.98 -0.69 0.43
CA GLN A 47 -7.31 0.51 -0.34
C GLN A 47 -7.72 1.67 0.57
N PHE A 48 -8.56 1.41 1.58
CA PHE A 48 -8.97 2.43 2.56
C PHE A 48 -7.77 3.02 3.33
N ILE A 49 -6.89 2.16 3.87
CA ILE A 49 -5.71 2.59 4.63
C ILE A 49 -4.83 3.52 3.80
N VAL A 50 -4.52 3.12 2.56
CA VAL A 50 -3.62 3.87 1.70
C VAL A 50 -4.21 5.24 1.34
N GLN A 51 -5.51 5.29 1.02
CA GLN A 51 -6.17 6.55 0.69
C GLN A 51 -6.26 7.51 1.90
N GLU A 52 -6.57 7.00 3.10
CA GLU A 52 -6.58 7.83 4.31
C GLU A 52 -5.17 8.31 4.70
N ALA A 53 -4.14 7.47 4.52
CA ALA A 53 -2.75 7.86 4.75
C ALA A 53 -2.29 8.96 3.77
N LEU A 54 -2.60 8.80 2.48
CA LEU A 54 -2.33 9.82 1.45
C LEU A 54 -3.06 11.14 1.73
N ALA A 55 -4.26 11.06 2.29
CA ALA A 55 -5.03 12.24 2.67
C ALA A 55 -4.57 12.91 3.97
N GLY A 56 -3.48 12.44 4.59
CA GLY A 56 -2.96 12.96 5.86
C GLY A 56 -3.86 12.64 7.06
N ARG A 57 -4.83 11.73 6.90
CA ARG A 57 -5.80 11.34 7.92
C ARG A 57 -5.41 10.04 8.62
N ALA A 58 -4.12 9.76 8.73
CA ALA A 58 -3.61 8.55 9.41
C ALA A 58 -4.14 8.40 10.85
N ASN A 59 -4.43 9.49 11.56
CA ASN A 59 -5.05 9.47 12.89
C ASN A 59 -6.48 8.91 12.93
N ARG A 60 -7.17 8.83 11.78
CA ARG A 60 -8.46 8.16 11.61
C ARG A 60 -8.33 6.66 11.35
N ILE A 61 -7.13 6.16 11.08
CA ILE A 61 -6.84 4.72 10.94
C ILE A 61 -6.79 4.10 12.34
N LYS A 62 -7.91 4.16 13.06
CA LYS A 62 -8.15 3.39 14.28
C LYS A 62 -8.84 2.09 13.88
N ALA A 63 -8.56 1.00 14.60
CA ALA A 63 -9.18 -0.31 14.36
C ALA A 63 -10.72 -0.24 14.27
N TYR A 64 -11.34 0.73 14.97
CA TYR A 64 -12.77 1.01 14.92
C TYR A 64 -13.25 1.60 13.57
N THR A 65 -12.57 2.60 13.01
CA THR A 65 -12.93 3.21 11.71
C THR A 65 -12.71 2.22 10.57
N ILE A 66 -11.64 1.44 10.65
CA ILE A 66 -11.40 0.30 9.77
C ILE A 66 -12.55 -0.71 9.85
N ALA A 67 -13.00 -1.04 11.07
CA ALA A 67 -14.05 -2.03 11.25
C ALA A 67 -15.38 -1.55 10.68
N MET A 68 -15.74 -0.29 10.88
CA MET A 68 -17.01 0.26 10.40
C MET A 68 -17.00 0.52 8.87
N ASP A 69 -15.94 1.07 8.30
CA ASP A 69 -15.96 1.40 6.86
C ASP A 69 -15.70 0.19 5.94
N VAL A 70 -14.99 -0.83 6.43
CA VAL A 70 -14.59 -1.99 5.62
C VAL A 70 -15.43 -3.24 5.92
N PHE A 71 -15.93 -3.40 7.15
CA PHE A 71 -16.62 -4.61 7.59
C PHE A 71 -18.14 -4.45 7.78
N ASP A 72 -18.68 -3.23 7.68
CA ASP A 72 -20.10 -2.94 7.92
C ASP A 72 -20.91 -2.74 6.62
N ARG A 73 -20.40 -3.29 5.51
CA ARG A 73 -21.22 -3.53 4.30
C ARG A 73 -21.33 -5.03 4.04
N ASP A 74 -22.52 -5.52 4.39
CA ASP A 74 -23.13 -6.86 4.34
C ASP A 74 -22.90 -7.79 5.53
#